data_AF-A0A2N6F443-F1
#
_entry.id   AF-A0A2N6F443-F1
#
_cell.length_a   1.000
_cell.length_b   1.000
_cell.length_c   1.000
_cell.angle_alpha   90.00
_cell.angle_beta   90.00
_cell.angle_gamma   90.00
#
_symmetry.space_group_name_H-M   'P 1'
#
loop_
_entity.id
_entity.type
_entity.pdbx_description
1 polymer ?
#
loop_
_entity_poly.entity_id
_entity_poly.type
_entity_poly.pdbx_seq_one_letter_code
_entity_poly.pdbx_strand_id
1 'polypeptide(L)'
;MILLFLSGPLVASATETFRCQPTRPDADGPFYRADAPERHKIGEGYLLTGAVKSAADCSIIPGAKIEIWMNGPDGRYGDEWRATLFADPEGKYRFESHLPVAYGSRPPHIHIIVNMPGYRELITQHYPKKKSKKATFDLVLIPE
;
A
#
# COMPACT_ATOMS: atom_id res chain seq x y z
N MET A 1 34.97 -28.63 38.84
CA MET A 1 34.74 -27.50 37.91
C MET A 1 33.29 -27.58 37.46
N ILE A 2 32.40 -26.84 38.14
CA ILE A 2 30.94 -26.87 37.90
C ILE A 2 30.64 -25.74 36.92
N LEU A 3 30.23 -26.06 35.69
CA LEU A 3 29.70 -25.08 34.76
C LEU A 3 28.21 -24.87 35.05
N LEU A 4 27.88 -23.70 35.60
CA LEU A 4 26.52 -23.19 35.70
C LEU A 4 26.11 -22.60 34.35
N PHE A 5 25.18 -23.25 33.65
CA PHE A 5 24.50 -22.66 32.50
C PHE A 5 23.38 -21.75 33.02
N LEU A 6 23.55 -20.43 32.82
CA LEU A 6 22.50 -19.44 33.04
C LEU A 6 21.50 -19.53 31.88
N SER A 7 20.36 -20.19 32.12
CA SER A 7 19.22 -20.18 31.22
C SER A 7 18.55 -18.80 31.28
N GLY A 8 18.80 -17.95 30.28
CA GLY A 8 18.05 -16.71 30.10
C GLY A 8 16.60 -16.99 29.66
N PRO A 9 15.63 -16.13 30.02
CA PRO A 9 14.23 -16.36 29.66
C PRO A 9 14.04 -16.25 28.14
N LEU A 10 13.36 -17.24 27.58
CA LEU A 10 12.87 -17.21 26.20
C LEU A 10 11.77 -16.15 26.13
N VAL A 11 12.03 -15.02 25.46
CA VAL A 11 10.97 -14.05 25.15
C VAL A 11 10.09 -14.67 24.07
N ALA A 12 8.93 -15.17 24.46
CA ALA A 12 7.92 -15.63 23.53
C ALA A 12 7.40 -14.41 22.76
N SER A 13 7.75 -14.31 21.48
CA SER A 13 7.12 -13.37 20.56
C SER A 13 5.65 -13.75 20.46
N ALA A 14 4.75 -12.90 20.94
CA ALA A 14 3.32 -13.08 20.72
C ALA A 14 3.08 -13.02 19.20
N THR A 15 2.59 -14.12 18.63
CA THR A 15 2.14 -14.12 17.24
C THR A 15 0.85 -13.30 17.20
N GLU A 16 0.91 -12.10 16.62
CA GLU A 16 -0.31 -11.32 16.35
C GLU A 16 -1.26 -12.15 15.49
N THR A 17 -2.45 -12.45 16.01
CA THR A 17 -3.47 -13.20 15.29
C THR A 17 -4.34 -12.23 14.49
N PHE A 18 -4.12 -12.16 13.19
CA PHE A 18 -4.93 -11.36 12.27
C PHE A 18 -6.07 -12.19 11.68
N ARG A 19 -7.29 -11.62 11.62
CA ARG A 19 -8.43 -12.24 10.91
C ARG A 19 -8.42 -11.97 9.41
N CYS A 20 -7.79 -10.87 8.99
CA CYS A 20 -7.51 -10.58 7.60
C CYS A 20 -6.00 -10.57 7.37
N GLN A 21 -5.56 -11.21 6.30
CA GLN A 21 -4.14 -11.21 5.93
C GLN A 21 -3.67 -9.76 5.68
N PRO A 22 -2.70 -9.24 6.46
CA PRO A 22 -2.16 -7.91 6.21
C PRO A 22 -1.57 -7.79 4.80
N THR A 23 -1.71 -6.61 4.20
CA THR A 23 -1.05 -6.31 2.94
C THR A 23 0.46 -6.31 3.16
N ARG A 24 1.20 -7.03 2.30
CA ARG A 24 2.66 -7.13 2.44
C ARG A 24 3.29 -5.75 2.16
N PRO A 25 4.23 -5.31 3.01
CA PRO A 25 4.98 -4.10 2.70
C PRO A 25 5.91 -4.34 1.49
N ASP A 26 6.23 -3.27 0.79
CA ASP A 26 7.21 -3.24 -0.30
C ASP A 26 7.99 -1.91 -0.23
N ALA A 27 9.07 -1.79 -1.00
CA ALA A 27 9.92 -0.61 -0.98
C ALA A 27 9.18 0.65 -1.47
N ASP A 28 9.45 1.78 -0.83
CA ASP A 28 9.08 3.13 -1.28
C ASP A 28 9.81 3.51 -2.58
N GLY A 29 11.08 3.14 -2.70
CA GLY A 29 11.91 3.59 -3.81
C GLY A 29 12.20 5.10 -3.74
N PRO A 30 13.04 5.63 -4.64
CA PRO A 30 13.68 6.93 -4.45
C PRO A 30 12.81 8.14 -4.84
N PHE A 31 11.55 7.91 -5.25
CA PHE A 31 10.73 8.93 -5.91
C PHE A 31 9.51 9.36 -5.11
N TYR A 32 9.36 8.92 -3.86
CA TYR A 32 8.32 9.46 -3.00
C TYR A 32 8.50 10.98 -2.81
N ARG A 33 7.37 11.70 -2.84
CA ARG A 33 7.25 13.11 -2.48
C ARG A 33 5.90 13.29 -1.80
N ALA A 34 5.92 13.96 -0.65
CA ALA A 34 4.72 14.31 0.09
C ALA A 34 3.89 15.36 -0.68
N ASP A 35 2.67 15.58 -0.19
CA ASP A 35 1.77 16.64 -0.64
C ASP A 35 1.34 16.53 -2.11
N ALA A 36 1.10 15.31 -2.56
CA ALA A 36 0.48 15.07 -3.86
C ALA A 36 -0.94 15.68 -3.91
N PRO A 37 -1.43 16.14 -5.09
CA PRO A 37 -2.78 16.69 -5.20
C PRO A 37 -3.85 15.66 -4.85
N GLU A 38 -4.93 16.10 -4.19
CA GLU A 38 -6.13 15.27 -4.00
C GLU A 38 -6.87 15.12 -5.33
N ARG A 39 -6.82 13.90 -5.91
CA ARG A 39 -7.48 13.58 -7.17
C ARG A 39 -7.55 12.07 -7.38
N HIS A 40 -8.67 11.58 -7.93
CA HIS A 40 -8.85 10.16 -8.22
C HIS A 40 -8.41 9.75 -9.62
N LYS A 41 -7.96 10.70 -10.46
CA LYS A 41 -7.58 10.45 -11.86
C LYS A 41 -6.32 11.21 -12.24
N ILE A 42 -5.35 10.49 -12.78
CA ILE A 42 -4.10 11.04 -13.34
C ILE A 42 -3.86 10.61 -14.80
N GLY A 43 -4.76 9.83 -15.39
CA GLY A 43 -4.66 9.32 -16.76
C GLY A 43 -5.83 8.42 -17.11
N GLU A 44 -5.75 7.69 -18.23
CA GLU A 44 -6.79 6.78 -18.70
C GLU A 44 -6.20 5.44 -19.16
N GLY A 45 -6.89 4.33 -18.83
CA GLY A 45 -6.54 2.99 -19.31
C GLY A 45 -6.31 1.96 -18.20
N TYR A 46 -6.17 2.37 -16.95
CA TYR A 46 -6.09 1.49 -15.80
C TYR A 46 -6.95 1.97 -14.63
N LEU A 47 -7.75 1.06 -14.09
CA LEU A 47 -8.60 1.29 -12.92
C LEU A 47 -8.13 0.44 -11.74
N LEU A 48 -7.67 1.07 -10.68
CA LEU A 48 -7.40 0.43 -9.40
C LEU A 48 -8.51 0.78 -8.42
N THR A 49 -9.12 -0.23 -7.82
CA THR A 49 -10.13 -0.08 -6.77
C THR A 49 -9.80 -0.97 -5.59
N GLY A 50 -10.35 -0.70 -4.42
CA GLY A 50 -10.24 -1.59 -3.28
C GLY A 50 -10.90 -0.99 -2.06
N ALA A 51 -10.72 -1.63 -0.92
CA ALA A 51 -11.06 -1.08 0.37
C ALA A 51 -9.86 -1.10 1.32
N VAL A 52 -9.84 -0.13 2.24
CA VAL A 52 -8.91 -0.11 3.37
C VAL A 52 -9.57 -0.85 4.53
N LYS A 53 -8.85 -1.81 5.13
CA LYS A 53 -9.39 -2.72 6.15
C LYS A 53 -8.43 -2.90 7.31
N SER A 54 -8.94 -3.25 8.48
CA SER A 54 -8.13 -3.68 9.62
C SER A 54 -7.76 -5.16 9.51
N ALA A 55 -6.50 -5.50 9.75
CA ALA A 55 -6.05 -6.88 9.83
C ALA A 55 -6.62 -7.61 11.06
N ALA A 56 -6.93 -6.88 12.14
CA ALA A 56 -7.42 -7.48 13.39
C ALA A 56 -8.76 -8.19 13.21
N ASP A 57 -9.68 -7.59 12.45
CA ASP A 57 -11.07 -8.04 12.37
C ASP A 57 -11.73 -7.91 11.00
N CYS A 58 -10.99 -7.50 9.97
CA CYS A 58 -11.50 -7.23 8.62
C CYS A 58 -12.49 -6.06 8.51
N SER A 59 -12.65 -5.24 9.56
CA SER A 59 -13.47 -4.03 9.52
C SER A 59 -12.94 -3.04 8.48
N ILE A 60 -13.84 -2.26 7.88
CA ILE A 60 -13.47 -1.19 6.95
C ILE A 60 -12.88 0.00 7.72
N ILE A 61 -11.97 0.73 7.08
CA ILE A 61 -11.32 1.92 7.64
C ILE A 61 -11.63 3.13 6.76
N PRO A 62 -12.69 3.90 7.08
CA PRO A 62 -12.97 5.16 6.43
C PRO A 62 -11.90 6.21 6.70
N GLY A 63 -11.71 7.15 5.79
CA GLY A 63 -10.86 8.32 5.98
C GLY A 63 -9.34 8.07 5.94
N ALA A 64 -8.89 6.82 5.77
CA ALA A 64 -7.48 6.52 5.60
C ALA A 64 -6.89 7.30 4.40
N LYS A 65 -5.77 7.99 4.62
CA LYS A 65 -5.05 8.73 3.56
C LYS A 65 -4.26 7.74 2.72
N ILE A 66 -4.45 7.77 1.41
CA ILE A 66 -3.78 6.89 0.44
C ILE A 66 -3.00 7.77 -0.53
N GLU A 67 -1.68 7.69 -0.48
CA GLU A 67 -0.78 8.45 -1.36
C GLU A 67 -0.20 7.53 -2.43
N ILE A 68 -0.34 7.94 -3.69
CA ILE A 68 0.01 7.16 -4.87
C ILE A 68 1.04 7.92 -5.70
N TRP A 69 2.06 7.21 -6.18
CA TRP A 69 2.96 7.69 -7.22
C TRP A 69 3.33 6.57 -8.19
N MET A 70 3.55 6.94 -9.44
CA MET A 70 4.00 6.04 -10.49
C MET A 70 4.76 6.83 -11.56
N ASN A 71 5.38 6.13 -12.51
CA ASN A 71 5.92 6.76 -13.71
C ASN A 71 4.81 7.06 -14.74
N GLY A 72 5.06 8.04 -15.58
CA GLY A 72 4.23 8.38 -16.73
C GLY A 72 4.34 7.36 -17.86
N PRO A 73 3.53 7.52 -18.93
CA PRO A 73 3.57 6.66 -20.11
C PRO A 73 4.94 6.60 -20.80
N ASP A 74 5.76 7.64 -20.65
CA ASP A 74 7.13 7.72 -21.16
C ASP A 74 8.18 7.08 -20.23
N GLY A 75 7.74 6.50 -19.11
CA GLY A 75 8.58 5.86 -18.12
C GLY A 75 9.23 6.82 -17.12
N ARG A 76 8.93 8.12 -17.15
CA ARG A 76 9.52 9.12 -16.24
C ARG A 76 8.61 9.43 -15.05
N TYR A 77 9.20 9.67 -13.89
CA TYR A 77 8.46 10.18 -12.73
C TYR A 77 8.26 11.69 -12.86
N GLY A 78 7.11 12.16 -12.38
CA GLY A 78 6.70 13.56 -12.44
C GLY A 78 5.57 13.82 -11.45
N ASP A 79 5.36 15.08 -11.07
CA ASP A 79 4.35 15.45 -10.08
C ASP A 79 2.92 15.28 -10.65
N GLU A 80 2.77 15.29 -11.97
CA GLU A 80 1.54 14.96 -12.68
C GLU A 80 1.10 13.49 -12.49
N TRP A 81 1.99 12.59 -12.09
CA TRP A 81 1.73 11.15 -11.90
C TRP A 81 1.54 10.74 -10.43
N ARG A 82 1.11 11.69 -9.59
CA ARG A 82 0.89 11.51 -8.15
C ARG A 82 -0.54 11.84 -7.73
N ALA A 83 -1.05 11.17 -6.72
CA ALA A 83 -2.37 11.45 -6.17
C ALA A 83 -2.43 11.20 -4.67
N THR A 84 -3.24 11.98 -3.97
CA THR A 84 -3.75 11.65 -2.64
C THR A 84 -5.24 11.31 -2.77
N LEU A 85 -5.64 10.23 -2.12
CA LEU A 85 -7.03 9.80 -1.97
C LEU A 85 -7.35 9.66 -0.49
N PHE A 86 -8.64 9.67 -0.17
CA PHE A 86 -9.14 9.27 1.13
C PHE A 86 -10.14 8.13 0.94
N ALA A 87 -10.06 7.11 1.79
CA ALA A 87 -11.06 6.05 1.80
C ALA A 87 -12.44 6.65 2.14
N ASP A 88 -13.46 6.28 1.38
CA ASP A 88 -14.83 6.77 1.56
C ASP A 88 -15.48 6.21 2.85
N PRO A 89 -16.73 6.60 3.20
CA PRO A 89 -17.43 6.09 4.38
C PRO A 89 -17.60 4.56 4.41
N GLU A 90 -17.54 3.89 3.26
CA GLU A 90 -17.54 2.43 3.14
C GLU A 90 -16.11 1.84 3.11
N GLY A 91 -15.09 2.66 3.38
CA GLY A 91 -13.67 2.31 3.36
C GLY A 91 -13.11 2.08 1.97
N LYS A 92 -13.82 2.44 0.89
CA LYS A 92 -13.41 2.16 -0.48
C LYS A 92 -12.58 3.29 -1.06
N TYR A 93 -11.76 2.95 -2.04
CA TYR A 93 -11.04 3.91 -2.85
C TYR A 93 -11.13 3.55 -4.34
N ARG A 94 -10.97 4.57 -5.19
CA ARG A 94 -10.92 4.45 -6.64
C ARG A 94 -9.81 5.33 -7.18
N PHE A 95 -8.98 4.77 -8.06
CA PHE A 95 -7.89 5.45 -8.75
C PHE A 95 -7.85 5.09 -10.23
N GLU A 96 -7.80 6.11 -11.08
CA GLU A 96 -7.70 5.98 -12.53
C GLU A 96 -6.37 6.57 -13.04
N SER A 97 -5.66 5.77 -13.83
CA SER A 97 -4.35 6.11 -14.40
C SER A 97 -4.25 5.59 -15.83
N HIS A 98 -3.17 5.91 -16.51
CA HIS A 98 -2.71 5.13 -17.66
C HIS A 98 -2.29 3.72 -17.24
N LEU A 99 -2.10 2.83 -18.21
CA LEU A 99 -1.50 1.52 -17.92
C LEU A 99 -0.12 1.72 -17.28
N PRO A 100 0.15 1.15 -16.09
CA PRO A 100 1.48 1.21 -15.51
C PRO A 100 2.50 0.61 -16.47
N VAL A 101 3.67 1.23 -16.53
CA VAL A 101 4.77 0.82 -17.42
C VAL A 101 5.98 0.41 -16.59
N ALA A 102 6.85 -0.40 -17.19
CA ALA A 102 8.07 -0.86 -16.52
C ALA A 102 9.02 0.33 -16.25
N TYR A 103 9.86 0.20 -15.22
CA TYR A 103 10.93 1.15 -14.91
C TYR A 103 12.23 0.39 -14.69
N GLY A 104 13.22 0.59 -15.58
CA GLY A 104 14.45 -0.21 -15.56
C GLY A 104 14.15 -1.71 -15.65
N SER A 105 14.66 -2.50 -14.69
CA SER A 105 14.40 -3.94 -14.59
C SER A 105 13.12 -4.30 -13.83
N ARG A 106 12.40 -3.32 -13.28
CA ARG A 106 11.20 -3.54 -12.47
C ARG A 106 9.96 -3.72 -13.35
N PRO A 107 9.08 -4.67 -13.02
CA PRO A 107 7.80 -4.81 -13.73
C PRO A 107 6.94 -3.55 -13.54
N PRO A 108 5.90 -3.33 -14.35
CA PRO A 108 4.91 -2.28 -14.09
C PRO A 108 4.36 -2.32 -12.66
N HIS A 109 4.31 -1.17 -11.99
CA HIS A 109 3.82 -1.05 -10.62
C HIS A 109 3.24 0.34 -10.34
N ILE A 110 2.45 0.42 -9.28
CA ILE A 110 1.93 1.65 -8.68
C ILE A 110 2.36 1.63 -7.22
N HIS A 111 3.09 2.64 -6.76
CA HIS A 111 3.45 2.74 -5.34
C HIS A 111 2.30 3.33 -4.53
N ILE A 112 2.16 2.86 -3.29
CA ILE A 112 1.08 3.24 -2.39
C ILE A 112 1.65 3.40 -0.97
N ILE A 113 1.38 4.54 -0.33
CA ILE A 113 1.50 4.74 1.11
C ILE A 113 0.10 4.89 1.69
N VAL A 114 -0.16 4.25 2.83
CA VAL A 114 -1.42 4.38 3.57
C VAL A 114 -1.12 4.81 4.99
N ASN A 115 -1.73 5.92 5.41
CA ASN A 115 -1.62 6.45 6.76
C ASN A 115 -3.02 6.54 7.41
N MET A 116 -3.14 6.04 8.64
CA MET A 116 -4.33 6.14 9.47
C MET A 116 -3.92 6.10 10.94
N PRO A 117 -4.34 7.06 11.78
CA PRO A 117 -4.05 7.03 13.21
C PRO A 117 -4.48 5.71 13.88
N GLY A 118 -3.62 5.14 14.72
CA GLY A 118 -3.84 3.85 15.38
C GLY A 118 -3.51 2.63 14.50
N TYR A 119 -2.92 2.86 13.32
CA TYR A 119 -2.43 1.81 12.43
C TYR A 119 -1.00 2.10 12.01
N ARG A 120 -0.21 1.04 11.88
CA ARG A 120 1.13 1.12 11.31
C ARG A 120 1.02 1.61 9.86
N GLU A 121 1.88 2.55 9.51
CA GLU A 121 2.01 3.02 8.12
C GLU A 121 2.31 1.84 7.19
N LEU A 122 1.53 1.75 6.10
CA LEU A 122 1.73 0.75 5.06
C LEU A 122 2.38 1.40 3.85
N ILE A 123 3.59 0.97 3.53
CA ILE A 123 4.23 1.24 2.24
C ILE A 123 4.16 -0.04 1.42
N THR A 124 3.59 0.01 0.21
CA THR A 124 3.42 -1.16 -0.64
C THR A 124 3.40 -0.79 -2.12
N GLN A 125 3.30 -1.80 -2.97
CA GLN A 125 3.18 -1.64 -4.42
C GLN A 125 2.07 -2.54 -4.97
N HIS A 126 1.29 -1.99 -5.90
CA HIS A 126 0.36 -2.77 -6.72
C HIS A 126 1.00 -3.13 -8.05
N TYR A 127 0.92 -4.40 -8.45
CA TYR A 127 1.46 -4.92 -9.70
C TYR A 127 0.33 -5.37 -10.63
N PRO A 128 0.11 -4.70 -11.78
CA PRO A 128 -0.93 -5.09 -12.71
C PRO A 128 -0.71 -6.49 -13.30
N LYS A 129 -1.79 -7.28 -13.37
CA LYS A 129 -1.80 -8.52 -14.14
C LYS A 129 -1.70 -8.20 -15.64
N LYS A 130 -0.90 -8.99 -16.37
CA LYS A 130 -0.75 -8.85 -17.84
C LYS A 130 -2.11 -8.79 -18.52
N LYS A 131 -2.26 -7.88 -19.48
CA LYS A 131 -3.49 -7.62 -20.28
C LYS A 131 -4.71 -7.16 -19.47
N SER A 132 -4.61 -6.94 -18.16
CA SER A 132 -5.72 -6.36 -17.39
C SER A 132 -5.67 -4.84 -17.42
N LYS A 133 -6.85 -4.23 -17.61
CA LYS A 133 -7.05 -2.77 -17.49
C LYS A 133 -7.65 -2.36 -16.14
N LYS A 134 -7.82 -3.32 -15.23
CA LYS A 134 -8.35 -3.07 -13.90
C LYS A 134 -7.83 -4.05 -12.86
N ALA A 135 -7.84 -3.66 -11.60
CA ALA A 135 -7.61 -4.56 -10.47
C ALA A 135 -8.39 -4.12 -9.23
N THR A 136 -8.65 -5.12 -8.38
CA THR A 136 -9.04 -4.89 -6.99
C THR A 136 -7.82 -5.15 -6.12
N PHE A 137 -7.48 -4.22 -5.23
CA PHE A 137 -6.37 -4.35 -4.29
C PHE A 137 -6.78 -3.79 -2.93
N ASP A 138 -7.13 -4.67 -2.00
CA ASP A 138 -7.46 -4.25 -0.65
C ASP A 138 -6.18 -3.89 0.13
N LEU A 139 -6.26 -2.78 0.86
CA LEU A 139 -5.18 -2.26 1.69
C LEU A 139 -5.48 -2.62 3.14
N VAL A 140 -4.90 -3.72 3.61
CA VAL A 140 -5.17 -4.28 4.94
C VAL A 140 -4.09 -3.83 5.91
N LEU A 141 -4.45 -2.93 6.82
CA LEU A 141 -3.56 -2.27 7.77
C LEU A 141 -3.43 -3.05 9.07
N ILE A 142 -2.24 -2.99 9.68
CA ILE A 142 -1.96 -3.59 10.98
C ILE A 142 -2.20 -2.52 12.06
N PRO A 143 -3.06 -2.75 13.06
CA PRO A 143 -3.20 -1.83 14.19
C PRO A 143 -1.87 -1.63 14.95
N GLU A 144 -1.70 -0.47 15.59
CA GLU A 144 -0.60 -0.21 16.53
C GLU A 144 -0.78 -0.86 17.90
#